data_AF-A0A6J1N7J6-F1
#
_entry.id   AF-A0A6J1N7J6-F1
#
_cell.length_a   1.000
_cell.length_b   1.000
_cell.length_c   1.000
_cell.angle_alpha   90.00
_cell.angle_beta   90.00
_cell.angle_gamma   90.00
#
_symmetry.space_group_name_H-M   'P 1'
#
loop_
_entity.id
_entity.type
_entity.pdbx_description
1 polymer ?
#
loop_
_entity_poly.entity_id
_entity_poly.type
_entity_poly.pdbx_seq_one_letter_code
_entity_poly.pdbx_strand_id
1 'polypeptide(L)'
;MVTNDIKYRNAIHEIYNTFSPLTWLLKIFSLDCVRCEDNIRMNRPSYWLVFRGVLAVAVLIGISVYTLYYKIIWIYSDLVTSVLYTDMVQMVYDIFQYLSDLYFVHKYGSDVFHEYILHYAYIDGTFGTEYYSSVKKRIIKVMIFIISMWGSSNLCDYLIWVNGFGFLATSVFSVAYVYMLIKILTNLHVTLHVLQIESRLRVMGDLIQDYYCGTVSCKAKIEDAVIKRNWFYYNKTKLSRQLYPNVTRQDSSDVKRLSRCYLLLTEQVYFINRMFGLRVRHDKVIHLFLSYLKEIADLTNPVIL
;
A
#
# COMPACT_ATOMS: atom_id res chain seq x y z
N MET A 1 -34.52 -1.99 11.35
CA MET A 1 -33.32 -1.29 11.87
C MET A 1 -32.19 -2.26 12.25
N VAL A 2 -32.46 -3.36 12.96
CA VAL A 2 -31.44 -4.36 13.37
C VAL A 2 -30.68 -5.04 12.20
N THR A 3 -31.32 -5.22 11.05
CA THR A 3 -30.74 -5.88 9.87
C THR A 3 -29.66 -5.06 9.16
N ASN A 4 -29.74 -3.73 9.20
CA ASN A 4 -28.72 -2.87 8.57
C ASN A 4 -27.43 -2.82 9.41
N ASP A 5 -27.56 -2.89 10.74
CA ASP A 5 -26.42 -2.91 11.67
C ASP A 5 -25.58 -4.19 11.54
N ILE A 6 -26.24 -5.34 11.35
CA ILE A 6 -25.56 -6.62 11.13
C ILE A 6 -24.84 -6.61 9.78
N LYS A 7 -25.48 -6.11 8.71
CA LYS A 7 -24.86 -5.99 7.38
C LYS A 7 -23.65 -5.04 7.41
N TYR A 8 -23.75 -3.94 8.15
CA TYR A 8 -22.69 -2.96 8.31
C TYR A 8 -21.46 -3.53 9.06
N ARG A 9 -21.70 -4.24 10.17
CA ARG A 9 -20.63 -4.89 10.94
C ARG A 9 -19.92 -5.99 10.14
N ASN A 10 -20.68 -6.76 9.35
CA ASN A 10 -20.09 -7.78 8.48
C ASN A 10 -19.22 -7.16 7.38
N ALA A 11 -19.64 -6.04 6.78
CA ALA A 11 -18.84 -5.33 5.78
C ALA A 11 -17.51 -4.82 6.37
N ILE A 12 -17.55 -4.21 7.57
CA ILE A 12 -16.34 -3.78 8.28
C ILE A 12 -15.39 -4.96 8.51
N HIS A 13 -15.91 -6.09 8.99
CA HIS A 13 -15.10 -7.29 9.22
C HIS A 13 -14.45 -7.83 7.93
N GLU A 14 -15.19 -7.84 6.82
CA GLU A 14 -14.66 -8.28 5.52
C GLU A 14 -13.58 -7.33 4.96
N ILE A 15 -13.71 -6.03 5.18
CA ILE A 15 -12.67 -5.03 4.85
C ILE A 15 -11.40 -5.36 5.64
N TYR A 16 -11.49 -5.50 6.96
CA TYR A 16 -10.33 -5.85 7.81
C TYR A 16 -9.68 -7.17 7.39
N ASN A 17 -10.50 -8.19 7.09
CA ASN A 17 -10.01 -9.50 6.64
C ASN A 17 -9.28 -9.42 5.28
N THR A 18 -9.60 -8.43 4.46
CA THR A 18 -8.91 -8.17 3.19
C THR A 18 -7.52 -7.54 3.42
N PHE A 19 -7.36 -6.70 4.44
CA PHE A 19 -6.07 -6.08 4.83
C PHE A 19 -5.17 -7.01 5.66
N SER A 20 -5.76 -7.97 6.38
CA SER A 20 -5.10 -8.90 7.31
C SER A 20 -3.71 -9.42 6.89
N PRO A 21 -3.51 -9.99 5.68
CA PRO A 21 -2.20 -10.53 5.31
C PRO A 21 -1.10 -9.46 5.26
N LEU A 22 -1.41 -8.25 4.81
CA LEU A 22 -0.45 -7.15 4.77
C LEU A 22 -0.24 -6.55 6.16
N THR A 23 -1.32 -6.40 6.92
CA THR A 23 -1.28 -5.94 8.31
C THR A 23 -0.34 -6.81 9.15
N TRP A 24 -0.38 -8.13 8.95
CA TRP A 24 0.54 -9.05 9.65
C TRP A 24 2.02 -8.74 9.37
N LEU A 25 2.38 -8.47 8.11
CA LEU A 25 3.75 -8.10 7.74
C LEU A 25 4.15 -6.71 8.27
N LEU A 26 3.28 -5.71 8.11
CA LEU A 26 3.53 -4.36 8.62
C LEU A 26 3.66 -4.34 10.15
N LYS A 27 2.95 -5.23 10.84
CA LYS A 27 3.02 -5.40 12.30
C LYS A 27 4.41 -5.83 12.75
N ILE A 28 5.19 -6.55 11.95
CA ILE A 28 6.59 -6.91 12.28
C ILE A 28 7.43 -5.65 12.46
N PHE A 29 7.23 -4.67 11.57
CA PHE A 29 7.94 -3.39 11.57
C PHE A 29 7.25 -2.27 12.38
N SER A 30 6.21 -2.60 13.15
CA SER A 30 5.38 -1.63 13.88
C SER A 30 4.73 -0.54 13.00
N LEU A 31 4.55 -0.80 11.71
CA LEU A 31 3.92 0.10 10.72
C LEU A 31 2.42 -0.18 10.54
N ASP A 32 1.78 -0.77 11.54
CA ASP A 32 0.38 -1.18 11.48
C ASP A 32 -0.55 0.04 11.56
N CYS A 33 -1.23 0.34 10.45
CA CYS A 33 -2.23 1.42 10.37
C CYS A 33 -3.64 0.95 10.70
N VAL A 34 -3.90 -0.36 10.75
CA VAL A 34 -5.27 -0.89 10.71
C VAL A 34 -5.59 -1.55 12.05
N ARG A 35 -6.17 -0.76 12.95
CA ARG A 35 -6.56 -1.24 14.28
C ARG A 35 -7.78 -2.14 14.14
N CYS A 36 -7.56 -3.46 14.12
CA CYS A 36 -8.67 -4.42 14.14
C CYS A 36 -9.55 -4.15 15.37
N GLU A 37 -10.86 -4.14 15.16
CA GLU A 37 -11.90 -3.76 16.12
C GLU A 37 -11.82 -4.53 17.46
N ASP A 38 -11.23 -5.73 17.45
CA ASP A 38 -10.96 -6.54 18.65
C ASP A 38 -9.97 -5.86 19.62
N ASN A 39 -9.06 -5.01 19.13
CA ASN A 39 -8.15 -4.20 19.95
C ASN A 39 -8.80 -2.91 20.48
N ILE A 40 -10.01 -2.55 20.05
CA ILE A 40 -10.78 -1.43 20.62
C ILE A 40 -11.50 -1.90 21.89
N ARG A 41 -11.94 -3.16 21.93
CA ARG A 41 -12.55 -3.78 23.13
C ARG A 41 -11.54 -4.12 24.22
N MET A 42 -10.31 -4.49 23.84
CA MET A 42 -9.23 -4.55 24.81
C MET A 42 -8.71 -3.14 25.06
N ASN A 43 -9.08 -2.58 26.21
CA ASN A 43 -8.60 -1.31 26.77
C ASN A 43 -7.09 -1.33 27.06
N ARG A 44 -6.27 -1.71 26.07
CA ARG A 44 -4.81 -1.68 26.16
C ARG A 44 -4.38 -0.22 26.01
N PRO A 45 -3.65 0.33 26.99
CA PRO A 45 -3.29 1.74 26.98
C PRO A 45 -2.48 2.05 25.71
N SER A 46 -2.82 3.18 25.07
CA SER A 46 -2.15 3.74 23.88
C SER A 46 -0.60 3.70 24.00
N TYR A 47 -0.09 3.80 25.22
CA TYR A 47 1.32 3.68 25.59
C TYR A 47 2.02 2.41 25.10
N TRP A 48 1.37 1.23 25.04
CA TRP A 48 2.03 -0.01 24.61
C TRP A 48 2.41 0.02 23.12
N LEU A 49 1.57 0.64 22.29
CA LEU A 49 1.84 0.79 20.85
C LEU A 49 2.96 1.78 20.61
N VAL A 50 2.95 2.91 21.34
CA VAL A 50 4.04 3.89 21.31
C VAL A 50 5.35 3.26 21.75
N PHE A 51 5.35 2.53 22.87
CA PHE A 51 6.52 1.84 23.38
C PHE A 51 7.09 0.85 22.36
N ARG A 52 6.23 0.06 21.71
CA ARG A 52 6.65 -0.88 20.67
C ARG A 52 7.28 -0.17 19.46
N GLY A 53 6.70 0.95 19.03
CA GLY A 53 7.26 1.78 17.95
C GLY A 53 8.62 2.36 18.31
N VAL A 54 8.74 2.94 19.52
CA VAL A 54 10.02 3.47 20.04
C VAL A 54 11.07 2.38 20.14
N LEU A 55 10.71 1.18 20.63
CA LEU A 55 11.62 0.04 20.72
C LEU A 55 12.10 -0.40 19.32
N ALA A 56 11.20 -0.50 18.34
CA ALA A 56 11.56 -0.88 16.97
C ALA A 56 12.52 0.14 16.33
N VAL A 57 12.26 1.44 16.52
CA VAL A 57 13.14 2.53 16.08
C VAL A 57 14.50 2.45 16.76
N ALA A 58 14.54 2.29 18.08
CA ALA A 58 15.79 2.21 18.83
C ALA A 58 16.66 1.02 18.37
N VAL A 59 16.04 -0.14 18.13
CA VAL A 59 16.74 -1.33 17.60
C VAL A 59 17.27 -1.07 16.19
N LEU A 60 16.45 -0.52 15.29
CA LEU A 60 16.88 -0.24 13.90
C LEU A 60 17.98 0.81 13.84
N ILE A 61 17.88 1.90 14.61
CA ILE A 61 18.92 2.92 14.72
C ILE A 61 20.20 2.30 15.29
N GLY A 62 20.10 1.49 16.34
CA GLY A 62 21.26 0.81 16.93
C GLY A 62 21.98 -0.09 15.92
N ILE A 63 21.23 -0.89 15.16
CA ILE A 63 21.78 -1.73 14.09
C ILE A 63 22.42 -0.87 12.99
N SER A 64 21.78 0.22 12.57
CA SER A 64 22.31 1.13 11.55
C SER A 64 23.58 1.85 11.99
N VAL A 65 23.66 2.31 13.24
CA VAL A 65 24.87 2.95 13.80
C VAL A 65 26.00 1.93 13.92
N TYR A 66 25.71 0.73 14.41
CA TYR A 66 26.69 -0.36 14.51
C TYR A 66 27.25 -0.75 13.13
N THR A 67 26.37 -0.89 12.13
CA THR A 67 26.79 -1.22 10.77
C THR A 67 27.59 -0.11 10.11
N LEU A 68 27.21 1.15 10.29
CA LEU A 68 27.99 2.30 9.84
C LEU A 68 29.38 2.31 10.49
N TYR A 69 29.46 2.13 11.80
CA TYR A 69 30.72 2.08 12.54
C TYR A 69 31.63 0.96 12.02
N TYR A 70 31.07 -0.24 11.80
CA TYR A 70 31.81 -1.36 11.24
C TYR A 70 32.33 -1.05 9.82
N LYS A 71 31.50 -0.48 8.95
CA LYS A 71 31.88 -0.07 7.59
C LYS A 71 33.03 0.94 7.59
N ILE A 72 32.97 1.95 8.48
CA ILE A 72 34.02 2.98 8.61
C ILE A 72 35.37 2.38 8.98
N ILE A 73 35.41 1.45 9.93
CA ILE A 73 36.67 0.93 10.46
C ILE A 73 37.27 -0.13 9.54
N TRP A 74 36.46 -1.02 8.99
CA TRP A 74 36.96 -2.26 8.36
C TRP A 74 36.88 -2.29 6.84
N ILE A 75 36.02 -1.47 6.23
CA ILE A 75 35.70 -1.59 4.80
C ILE A 75 36.08 -0.30 4.04
N TYR A 76 35.89 0.86 4.66
CA TYR A 76 36.09 2.16 4.03
C TYR A 76 37.56 2.59 3.87
N SER A 77 38.53 1.85 4.39
CA SER A 77 39.96 2.12 4.13
C SER A 77 40.33 1.95 2.65
N ASP A 78 39.59 1.09 1.92
CA ASP A 78 39.95 0.63 0.57
C ASP A 78 38.97 1.14 -0.51
N LEU A 79 37.97 1.94 -0.14
CA LEU A 79 36.89 2.40 -1.02
C LEU A 79 37.06 3.87 -1.43
N VAL A 80 36.63 4.19 -2.65
CA VAL A 80 36.58 5.56 -3.16
C VAL A 80 35.64 6.41 -2.28
N THR A 81 36.10 7.60 -1.90
CA THR A 81 35.41 8.52 -0.97
C THR A 81 33.97 8.87 -1.42
N SER A 82 33.68 8.85 -2.73
CA SER A 82 32.34 9.08 -3.28
C SER A 82 31.34 7.99 -2.88
N VAL A 83 31.74 6.71 -2.96
CA VAL A 83 30.89 5.56 -2.61
C VAL A 83 30.54 5.60 -1.12
N LEU A 84 31.53 5.93 -0.30
CA LEU A 84 31.39 6.09 1.15
C LEU A 84 30.35 7.15 1.50
N TYR A 85 30.44 8.33 0.88
CA TYR A 85 29.49 9.42 1.12
C TYR A 85 28.08 9.04 0.70
N THR A 86 27.91 8.40 -0.46
CA THR A 86 26.58 7.96 -0.93
C THR A 86 25.93 6.94 0.00
N ASP A 87 26.70 5.96 0.51
CA ASP A 87 26.20 4.91 1.41
C ASP A 87 25.82 5.49 2.79
N MET A 88 26.60 6.43 3.32
CA MET A 88 26.26 7.14 4.56
C MET A 88 24.97 7.96 4.42
N VAL A 89 24.86 8.77 3.35
CA VAL A 89 23.67 9.60 3.10
C VAL A 89 22.43 8.72 2.92
N GLN A 90 22.57 7.58 2.22
CA GLN A 90 21.49 6.63 2.03
C GLN A 90 21.02 6.02 3.36
N MET A 91 21.93 5.56 4.23
CA MET A 91 21.56 5.00 5.54
C MET A 91 20.85 6.03 6.44
N VAL A 92 21.34 7.27 6.46
CA VAL A 92 20.70 8.36 7.21
C VAL A 92 19.29 8.61 6.69
N TYR A 93 19.11 8.64 5.37
CA TYR A 93 17.80 8.81 4.77
C TYR A 93 16.85 7.66 5.07
N ASP A 94 17.31 6.41 5.01
CA ASP A 94 16.48 5.24 5.30
C ASP A 94 15.92 5.28 6.72
N ILE A 95 16.70 5.77 7.69
CA ILE A 95 16.26 6.01 9.07
C ILE A 95 15.19 7.12 9.12
N PHE A 96 15.43 8.26 8.46
CA PHE A 96 14.46 9.37 8.44
C PHE A 96 13.15 8.98 7.75
N GLN A 97 13.22 8.21 6.66
CA GLN A 97 12.04 7.70 5.95
C GLN A 97 11.23 6.78 6.88
N TYR A 98 11.89 5.86 7.59
CA TYR A 98 11.21 4.99 8.55
C TYR A 98 10.59 5.76 9.71
N LEU A 99 11.27 6.77 10.26
CA LEU A 99 10.74 7.66 11.29
C LEU A 99 9.50 8.43 10.81
N SER A 100 9.56 8.95 9.58
CA SER A 100 8.44 9.63 8.93
C SER A 100 7.24 8.68 8.77
N ASP A 101 7.48 7.49 8.23
CA ASP A 101 6.45 6.46 8.07
C ASP A 101 5.78 6.11 9.40
N LEU A 102 6.57 5.94 10.47
CA LEU A 102 6.06 5.67 11.81
C LEU A 102 5.28 6.85 12.39
N TYR A 103 5.75 8.09 12.19
CA TYR A 103 5.03 9.29 12.59
C TYR A 103 3.66 9.39 11.91
N PHE A 104 3.60 9.12 10.61
CA PHE A 104 2.34 9.11 9.87
C PHE A 104 1.40 8.02 10.37
N VAL A 105 1.91 6.81 10.60
CA VAL A 105 1.12 5.70 11.17
C VAL A 105 0.56 6.11 12.54
N HIS A 106 1.35 6.73 13.40
CA HIS A 106 0.91 7.07 14.75
C HIS A 106 -0.08 8.26 14.78
N LYS A 107 0.20 9.31 14.02
CA LYS A 107 -0.62 10.53 13.99
C LYS A 107 -1.96 10.36 13.28
N TYR A 108 -1.99 9.56 12.20
CA TYR A 108 -3.17 9.42 11.36
C TYR A 108 -3.83 8.03 11.41
N GLY A 109 -3.20 7.03 12.05
CA GLY A 109 -3.59 5.63 11.88
C GLY A 109 -4.80 5.13 12.67
N SER A 110 -5.17 5.73 13.81
CA SER A 110 -6.29 5.20 14.60
C SER A 110 -7.63 5.77 14.17
N ASP A 111 -7.81 7.09 14.34
CA ASP A 111 -9.15 7.67 14.32
C ASP A 111 -9.57 8.03 12.89
N VAL A 112 -8.65 8.56 12.10
CA VAL A 112 -8.89 8.93 10.70
C VAL A 112 -9.06 7.70 9.82
N PHE A 113 -8.34 6.62 10.11
CA PHE A 113 -8.47 5.36 9.38
C PHE A 113 -9.77 4.63 9.73
N HIS A 114 -10.28 4.79 10.95
CA HIS A 114 -11.59 4.27 11.32
C HIS A 114 -12.70 4.96 10.52
N GLU A 115 -12.69 6.29 10.44
CA GLU A 115 -13.64 7.07 9.64
C GLU A 115 -13.57 6.71 8.14
N TYR A 116 -12.35 6.51 7.63
CA TYR A 116 -12.09 5.99 6.29
C TYR A 116 -12.75 4.61 6.04
N ILE A 117 -12.65 3.68 7.00
CA ILE A 117 -13.31 2.36 6.91
C ILE A 117 -14.84 2.48 6.99
N LEU A 118 -15.37 3.39 7.82
CA LEU A 118 -16.81 3.62 7.93
C LEU A 118 -17.41 4.08 6.60
N HIS A 119 -16.69 4.93 5.85
CA HIS A 119 -17.09 5.34 4.50
C HIS A 119 -17.15 4.16 3.52
N TYR A 120 -16.20 3.24 3.58
CA TYR A 120 -16.27 2.02 2.77
C TYR A 120 -17.46 1.14 3.16
N ALA A 121 -17.67 0.91 4.45
CA ALA A 121 -18.80 0.12 4.92
C ALA A 121 -20.15 0.69 4.46
N TYR A 122 -20.28 2.02 4.36
CA TYR A 122 -21.47 2.67 3.81
C TYR A 122 -21.67 2.40 2.30
N ILE A 123 -20.57 2.48 1.52
CA ILE A 123 -20.57 2.16 0.09
C ILE A 123 -20.93 0.68 -0.12
N ASP A 124 -20.33 -0.21 0.67
CA ASP A 124 -20.49 -1.65 0.55
C ASP A 124 -21.88 -2.12 1.04
N GLY A 125 -22.47 -1.40 2.00
CA GLY A 125 -23.88 -1.57 2.36
C GLY A 125 -24.85 -1.31 1.20
N THR A 126 -24.45 -0.44 0.26
CA THR A 126 -25.23 -0.05 -0.93
C THR A 126 -25.04 -1.01 -2.10
N PHE A 127 -23.81 -1.45 -2.38
CA PHE A 127 -23.50 -2.26 -3.57
C PHE A 127 -23.34 -3.77 -3.31
N GLY A 128 -23.31 -4.20 -2.05
CA GLY A 128 -23.08 -5.60 -1.68
C GLY A 128 -21.59 -5.94 -1.55
N THR A 129 -21.31 -7.13 -1.01
CA THR A 129 -19.96 -7.54 -0.57
C THR A 129 -19.37 -8.73 -1.35
N GLU A 130 -20.02 -9.15 -2.44
CA GLU A 130 -19.65 -10.39 -3.14
C GLU A 130 -18.25 -10.37 -3.76
N TYR A 131 -17.68 -9.18 -3.98
CA TYR A 131 -16.40 -8.99 -4.65
C TYR A 131 -15.16 -9.11 -3.75
N TYR A 132 -15.30 -9.09 -2.41
CA TYR A 132 -14.13 -9.14 -1.49
C TYR A 132 -13.28 -10.39 -1.66
N SER A 133 -13.91 -11.54 -1.90
CA SER A 133 -13.19 -12.81 -2.06
C SER A 133 -12.23 -12.79 -3.25
N SER A 134 -12.65 -12.15 -4.35
CA SER A 134 -11.85 -11.95 -5.56
C SER A 134 -10.72 -10.95 -5.32
N VAL A 135 -11.03 -9.83 -4.67
CA VAL A 135 -10.05 -8.79 -4.32
C VAL A 135 -8.98 -9.35 -3.39
N LYS A 136 -9.35 -10.07 -2.33
CA LYS A 136 -8.41 -10.71 -1.39
C LYS A 136 -7.47 -11.68 -2.10
N LYS A 137 -7.98 -12.52 -3.00
CA LYS A 137 -7.14 -13.43 -3.81
C LYS A 137 -6.16 -12.66 -4.70
N ARG A 138 -6.60 -11.59 -5.36
CA ARG A 138 -5.74 -10.73 -6.19
C ARG A 138 -4.63 -10.09 -5.36
N ILE A 139 -4.95 -9.57 -4.17
CA ILE A 139 -3.98 -8.98 -3.24
C ILE A 139 -2.93 -10.00 -2.84
N ILE A 140 -3.35 -11.16 -2.32
CA ILE A 140 -2.43 -12.21 -1.86
C ILE A 140 -1.48 -12.62 -2.99
N LYS A 141 -2.00 -12.77 -4.22
CA LYS A 141 -1.17 -13.10 -5.39
C LYS A 141 -0.11 -12.04 -5.67
N VAL A 142 -0.47 -10.75 -5.63
CA VAL A 142 0.47 -9.63 -5.83
C VAL A 142 1.51 -9.60 -4.72
N MET A 143 1.09 -9.79 -3.46
CA MET A 143 2.01 -9.82 -2.31
C MET A 143 3.03 -10.95 -2.43
N ILE A 144 2.59 -12.18 -2.72
CA ILE A 144 3.46 -13.34 -2.88
C ILE A 144 4.47 -13.09 -3.99
N PHE A 145 4.01 -12.57 -5.14
CA PHE A 145 4.89 -12.26 -6.26
C PHE A 145 5.99 -11.27 -5.88
N ILE A 146 5.63 -10.15 -5.24
CA ILE A 146 6.59 -9.10 -4.85
C ILE A 146 7.57 -9.61 -3.79
N ILE A 147 7.09 -10.29 -2.74
CA ILE A 147 7.94 -10.80 -1.67
C ILE A 147 8.87 -11.91 -2.20
N SER A 148 8.37 -12.77 -3.08
CA SER A 148 9.19 -13.79 -3.74
C SER A 148 10.30 -13.15 -4.58
N MET A 149 9.97 -12.13 -5.38
CA MET A 149 10.95 -11.43 -6.21
C MET A 149 12.03 -10.73 -5.36
N TRP A 150 11.62 -10.05 -4.29
CA TRP A 150 12.53 -9.44 -3.32
C TRP A 150 13.44 -10.49 -2.67
N GLY A 151 12.86 -11.59 -2.19
CA GLY A 151 13.59 -12.66 -1.51
C GLY A 151 14.61 -13.34 -2.43
N SER A 152 14.23 -13.66 -3.67
CA SER A 152 15.15 -14.25 -4.65
C SER A 152 16.29 -13.31 -5.01
N SER A 153 15.98 -12.02 -5.23
CA SER A 153 17.00 -11.02 -5.59
C SER A 153 18.03 -10.86 -4.48
N ASN A 154 17.58 -10.73 -3.23
CA ASN A 154 18.49 -10.54 -2.10
C ASN A 154 19.26 -11.80 -1.77
N LEU A 155 18.68 -12.99 -1.96
CA LEU A 155 19.39 -14.24 -1.73
C LEU A 155 20.56 -14.40 -2.71
N CYS A 156 20.33 -14.11 -4.00
CA CYS A 156 21.38 -14.14 -5.02
C CYS A 156 22.48 -13.12 -4.70
N ASP A 157 22.11 -11.87 -4.38
CA ASP A 157 23.08 -10.82 -4.03
C ASP A 157 23.87 -11.23 -2.79
N TYR A 158 23.21 -11.66 -1.72
CA TYR A 158 23.85 -12.12 -0.48
C TYR A 158 24.86 -13.25 -0.73
N LEU A 159 24.52 -14.26 -1.54
CA LEU A 159 25.46 -15.35 -1.84
C LEU A 159 26.70 -14.88 -2.61
N ILE A 160 26.55 -13.93 -3.52
CA ILE A 160 27.68 -13.34 -4.26
C ILE A 160 28.60 -12.58 -3.29
N TRP A 161 28.02 -11.74 -2.43
CA TRP A 161 28.78 -10.98 -1.44
C TRP A 161 29.48 -11.87 -0.41
N VAL A 162 28.82 -12.95 0.06
CA VAL A 162 29.44 -13.90 1.00
C VAL A 162 30.67 -14.55 0.39
N ASN A 163 30.61 -14.94 -0.89
CA ASN A 163 31.74 -15.54 -1.58
C ASN A 163 32.90 -14.56 -1.79
N GLY A 164 32.62 -13.26 -1.96
CA GLY A 164 33.64 -12.23 -2.18
C GLY A 164 34.28 -11.68 -0.90
N PHE A 165 33.46 -11.26 0.06
CA PHE A 165 33.90 -10.47 1.23
C PHE A 165 33.73 -11.23 2.56
N GLY A 166 33.26 -12.48 2.51
CA GLY A 166 33.01 -13.29 3.68
C GLY A 166 31.68 -12.98 4.37
N PHE A 167 31.35 -13.80 5.37
CA PHE A 167 30.03 -13.79 6.01
C PHE A 167 29.75 -12.52 6.82
N LEU A 168 30.77 -12.00 7.53
CA LEU A 168 30.59 -10.92 8.49
C LEU A 168 30.38 -9.56 7.80
N ALA A 169 31.18 -9.24 6.78
CA ALA A 169 30.99 -8.04 5.96
C ALA A 169 29.63 -8.07 5.24
N THR A 170 29.25 -9.21 4.67
CA THR A 170 27.97 -9.36 3.96
C THR A 170 26.77 -9.20 4.89
N SER A 171 26.86 -9.73 6.11
CA SER A 171 25.81 -9.55 7.13
C SER A 171 25.59 -8.07 7.47
N VAL A 172 26.66 -7.26 7.48
CA VAL A 172 26.58 -5.81 7.71
C VAL A 172 25.86 -5.09 6.57
N PHE A 173 26.09 -5.49 5.31
CA PHE A 173 25.36 -4.94 4.15
C PHE A 173 23.90 -5.38 4.07
N SER A 174 23.55 -6.52 4.66
CA SER A 174 22.18 -7.07 4.61
C SER A 174 21.12 -6.17 5.26
N VAL A 175 21.53 -5.21 6.11
CA VAL A 175 20.63 -4.21 6.70
C VAL A 175 19.93 -3.37 5.63
N ALA A 176 20.60 -3.08 4.51
CA ALA A 176 19.98 -2.37 3.39
C ALA A 176 18.80 -3.15 2.78
N TYR A 177 18.87 -4.49 2.76
CA TYR A 177 17.76 -5.34 2.28
C TYR A 177 16.52 -5.23 3.17
N VAL A 178 16.71 -5.02 4.48
CA VAL A 178 15.61 -4.80 5.43
C VAL A 178 14.92 -3.47 5.15
N TYR A 179 15.67 -2.38 4.96
CA TYR A 179 15.08 -1.08 4.59
C TYR A 179 14.40 -1.13 3.22
N MET A 180 14.97 -1.86 2.26
CA MET A 180 14.32 -2.10 0.97
C MET A 180 12.97 -2.85 1.15
N LEU A 181 12.92 -3.87 2.02
CA LEU A 181 11.68 -4.57 2.32
C LEU A 181 10.63 -3.64 2.93
N ILE A 182 11.03 -2.79 3.88
CA ILE A 182 10.14 -1.80 4.50
C ILE A 182 9.54 -0.88 3.42
N LYS A 183 10.37 -0.35 2.50
CA LYS A 183 9.89 0.49 1.38
C LYS A 183 8.94 -0.25 0.43
N ILE A 184 9.21 -1.52 0.17
CA ILE A 184 8.32 -2.36 -0.66
C ILE A 184 6.98 -2.55 0.05
N LEU A 185 6.98 -2.84 1.35
CA LEU A 185 5.77 -3.03 2.14
C LEU A 185 4.92 -1.75 2.22
N THR A 186 5.54 -0.59 2.38
CA THR A 186 4.81 0.69 2.40
C THR A 186 4.19 1.01 1.05
N ASN A 187 4.89 0.77 -0.06
CA ASN A 187 4.34 0.92 -1.41
C ASN A 187 3.21 -0.08 -1.72
N LEU A 188 3.37 -1.32 -1.25
CA LEU A 188 2.33 -2.35 -1.34
C LEU A 188 1.07 -1.95 -0.55
N HIS A 189 1.23 -1.29 0.59
CA HIS A 189 0.12 -0.73 1.37
C HIS A 189 -0.65 0.35 0.60
N VAL A 190 0.04 1.26 -0.10
CA VAL A 190 -0.61 2.24 -0.99
C VAL A 190 -1.37 1.54 -2.11
N THR A 191 -0.72 0.58 -2.76
CA THR A 191 -1.29 -0.18 -3.89
C THR A 191 -2.55 -0.92 -3.49
N LEU A 192 -2.59 -1.46 -2.27
CA LEU A 192 -3.76 -2.13 -1.72
C LEU A 192 -4.96 -1.19 -1.58
N HIS A 193 -4.75 0.02 -1.07
CA HIS A 193 -5.81 1.04 -0.98
C HIS A 193 -6.32 1.45 -2.35
N VAL A 194 -5.42 1.67 -3.32
CA VAL A 194 -5.78 1.99 -4.70
C VAL A 194 -6.59 0.85 -5.33
N LEU A 195 -6.18 -0.41 -5.12
CA LEU A 195 -6.88 -1.58 -5.64
C LEU A 195 -8.29 -1.72 -5.08
N GLN A 196 -8.48 -1.38 -3.80
CA GLN A 196 -9.79 -1.39 -3.15
C GLN A 196 -10.74 -0.31 -3.68
N ILE A 197 -10.21 0.86 -4.04
CA ILE A 197 -10.98 1.90 -4.74
C ILE A 197 -11.31 1.44 -6.16
N GLU A 198 -10.34 0.90 -6.89
CA GLU A 198 -10.53 0.37 -8.25
C GLU A 198 -11.64 -0.68 -8.27
N SER A 199 -11.65 -1.63 -7.33
CA SER A 199 -12.68 -2.67 -7.28
C SER A 199 -14.09 -2.11 -7.05
N ARG A 200 -14.23 -1.08 -6.21
CA ARG A 200 -15.53 -0.45 -5.92
C ARG A 200 -16.03 0.39 -7.09
N LEU A 201 -15.13 1.13 -7.74
CA LEU A 201 -15.42 1.83 -8.99
C LEU A 201 -15.87 0.85 -10.08
N ARG A 202 -15.26 -0.33 -10.16
CA ARG A 202 -15.65 -1.38 -11.12
C ARG A 202 -17.08 -1.87 -10.87
N VAL A 203 -17.42 -2.22 -9.63
CA VAL A 203 -18.79 -2.64 -9.27
C VAL A 203 -19.81 -1.54 -9.60
N MET A 204 -19.46 -0.29 -9.32
CA MET A 204 -20.31 0.85 -9.66
C MET A 204 -20.50 1.00 -11.18
N GLY A 205 -19.44 0.79 -11.97
CA GLY A 205 -19.49 0.78 -13.43
C GLY A 205 -20.35 -0.35 -13.99
N ASP A 206 -20.20 -1.57 -13.45
CA ASP A 206 -20.98 -2.75 -13.84
C ASP A 206 -22.48 -2.52 -13.59
N LEU A 207 -22.85 -1.92 -12.45
CA LEU A 207 -24.25 -1.58 -12.14
C LEU A 207 -24.84 -0.55 -13.09
N ILE A 208 -24.07 0.48 -13.46
CA ILE A 208 -24.49 1.47 -14.46
C ILE A 208 -24.69 0.78 -15.81
N GLN A 209 -23.75 -0.08 -16.22
CA GLN A 209 -23.81 -0.80 -17.48
C GLN A 209 -25.01 -1.76 -17.54
N ASP A 210 -25.28 -2.51 -16.46
CA ASP A 210 -26.44 -3.41 -16.37
C ASP A 210 -27.76 -2.63 -16.44
N TYR A 211 -27.80 -1.42 -15.86
CA TYR A 211 -28.96 -0.54 -15.97
C TYR A 211 -29.21 -0.08 -17.41
N TYR A 212 -28.17 0.35 -18.12
CA TYR A 212 -28.28 0.72 -19.54
C TYR A 212 -28.60 -0.49 -20.42
N CYS A 213 -28.02 -1.67 -20.16
CA CYS A 213 -28.31 -2.88 -20.94
C CYS A 213 -29.71 -3.45 -20.65
N GLY A 214 -30.19 -3.36 -19.42
CA GLY A 214 -31.51 -3.85 -19.00
C GLY A 214 -32.67 -2.96 -19.46
N THR A 215 -32.40 -1.71 -19.81
CA THR A 215 -33.40 -0.77 -20.35
C THR A 215 -33.51 -0.81 -21.89
N VAL A 216 -32.65 -1.56 -22.58
CA VAL A 216 -32.65 -1.65 -24.05
C VAL A 216 -33.50 -2.84 -24.53
N SER A 217 -34.82 -2.60 -24.59
CA SER A 217 -35.67 -3.04 -25.71
C SER A 217 -35.81 -1.92 -26.77
N CYS A 218 -34.90 -0.94 -26.77
CA CYS A 218 -34.90 0.11 -27.78
C CYS A 218 -34.03 -0.31 -28.97
N LYS A 219 -34.68 -0.57 -30.10
CA LYS A 219 -34.08 -0.49 -31.45
C LYS A 219 -33.55 0.93 -31.67
N ALA A 220 -32.38 1.23 -31.16
CA ALA A 220 -31.61 2.37 -31.60
C ALA A 220 -30.16 1.91 -31.69
N LYS A 221 -29.64 1.85 -32.91
CA LYS A 221 -28.22 1.71 -33.18
C LYS A 221 -27.50 2.87 -32.48
N ILE A 222 -26.97 2.61 -31.29
CA ILE A 222 -25.87 3.39 -30.73
C ILE A 222 -24.60 2.77 -31.32
N GLU A 223 -24.42 2.97 -32.64
CA GLU A 223 -23.11 2.89 -33.25
C GLU A 223 -22.33 4.13 -32.79
N ASP A 224 -21.14 3.87 -32.24
CA ASP A 224 -20.04 4.81 -32.03
C ASP A 224 -20.12 5.84 -30.88
N ALA A 225 -19.49 5.47 -29.75
CA ALA A 225 -18.39 6.26 -29.14
C ALA A 225 -17.80 5.60 -27.88
N VAL A 226 -18.60 4.84 -27.11
CA VAL A 226 -18.21 4.40 -25.76
C VAL A 226 -17.70 2.95 -25.72
N ILE A 227 -18.13 2.10 -26.66
CA ILE A 227 -17.85 0.65 -26.65
C ILE A 227 -16.46 0.30 -27.22
N LYS A 228 -15.81 1.23 -27.92
CA LYS A 228 -14.58 0.94 -28.70
C LYS A 228 -13.26 1.27 -27.99
N ARG A 229 -13.28 1.83 -26.78
CA ARG A 229 -12.06 1.98 -25.98
C ARG A 229 -12.08 0.96 -24.86
N ASN A 230 -11.12 0.05 -24.90
CA ASN A 230 -10.81 -0.91 -23.87
C ASN A 230 -10.62 -0.23 -22.50
N TRP A 231 -11.60 -0.27 -21.59
CA TRP A 231 -11.39 0.05 -20.17
C TRP A 231 -10.90 -1.18 -19.37
N PHE A 232 -10.09 -2.01 -20.04
CA PHE A 232 -9.20 -3.06 -19.54
C PHE A 232 -9.83 -4.37 -19.02
N TYR A 233 -10.02 -5.27 -19.99
CA TYR A 233 -10.09 -6.74 -19.90
C TYR A 233 -11.30 -7.36 -19.20
N TYR A 234 -12.35 -7.41 -20.02
CA TYR A 234 -13.43 -8.38 -19.99
C TYR A 234 -12.90 -9.83 -19.95
N ASN A 235 -13.15 -10.53 -18.84
CA ASN A 235 -13.15 -11.99 -18.85
C ASN A 235 -14.45 -12.45 -18.18
N LYS A 236 -15.36 -12.99 -19.00
CA LYS A 236 -16.67 -13.52 -18.59
C LYS A 236 -16.49 -14.50 -17.44
N THR A 237 -16.85 -14.11 -16.23
CA THR A 237 -17.35 -15.05 -15.24
C THR A 237 -18.83 -14.77 -15.09
N LYS A 238 -19.64 -15.79 -15.36
CA LYS A 238 -21.09 -15.78 -15.25
C LYS A 238 -21.46 -15.34 -13.83
N LEU A 239 -21.68 -14.05 -13.60
CA LEU A 239 -22.37 -13.62 -12.40
C LEU A 239 -23.81 -14.07 -12.55
N SER A 240 -24.21 -14.90 -11.62
CA SER A 240 -25.47 -15.62 -11.60
C SER A 240 -26.65 -14.68 -11.83
N ARG A 241 -27.57 -15.15 -12.67
CA ARG A 241 -28.82 -14.52 -13.07
C ARG A 241 -29.86 -14.53 -11.93
N GLN A 242 -29.44 -14.35 -10.69
CA GLN A 242 -30.27 -14.53 -9.50
C GLN A 242 -29.93 -13.50 -8.43
N LEU A 243 -30.50 -12.32 -8.59
CA LEU A 243 -31.17 -11.52 -7.56
C LEU A 243 -31.26 -10.12 -8.14
N TYR A 244 -32.42 -9.68 -8.60
CA TYR A 244 -32.97 -8.37 -8.27
C TYR A 244 -34.44 -8.36 -8.72
N PRO A 245 -35.37 -8.02 -7.82
CA PRO A 245 -36.79 -7.96 -8.15
C PRO A 245 -37.05 -6.77 -9.07
N ASN A 246 -37.89 -6.98 -10.08
CA ASN A 246 -38.61 -5.98 -10.88
C ASN A 246 -38.10 -4.52 -10.77
N VAL A 247 -37.23 -4.13 -11.71
CA VAL A 247 -36.92 -2.72 -12.00
C VAL A 247 -38.18 -2.06 -12.54
N THR A 248 -39.05 -1.64 -11.64
CA THR A 248 -40.23 -0.83 -11.93
C THR A 248 -40.04 0.52 -11.27
N ARG A 249 -39.91 1.55 -12.11
CA ARG A 249 -39.73 2.98 -11.80
C ARG A 249 -38.37 3.37 -11.25
N GLN A 250 -37.66 4.09 -12.11
CA GLN A 250 -36.50 4.94 -11.84
C GLN A 250 -36.88 5.94 -10.73
N ASP A 251 -36.42 5.68 -9.51
CA ASP A 251 -36.58 6.64 -8.43
C ASP A 251 -35.36 7.56 -8.43
N SER A 252 -35.60 8.88 -8.43
CA SER A 252 -34.55 9.92 -8.41
C SER A 252 -33.58 9.76 -7.23
N SER A 253 -34.01 9.02 -6.21
CA SER A 253 -33.27 8.62 -5.02
C SER A 253 -32.07 7.71 -5.32
N ASP A 254 -32.15 6.80 -6.30
CA ASP A 254 -31.08 5.85 -6.64
C ASP A 254 -29.92 6.54 -7.36
N VAL A 255 -30.22 7.42 -8.31
CA VAL A 255 -29.22 8.25 -9.00
C VAL A 255 -28.52 9.18 -8.01
N LYS A 256 -29.28 9.78 -7.09
CA LYS A 256 -28.73 10.63 -6.02
C LYS A 256 -27.84 9.84 -5.06
N ARG A 257 -28.19 8.58 -4.76
CA ARG A 257 -27.39 7.68 -3.90
C ARG A 257 -26.10 7.25 -4.59
N LEU A 258 -26.17 6.90 -5.87
CA LEU A 258 -25.02 6.57 -6.70
C LEU A 258 -24.03 7.74 -6.81
N SER A 259 -24.53 8.95 -7.07
CA SER A 259 -23.73 10.18 -7.11
C SER A 259 -23.03 10.46 -5.79
N ARG A 260 -23.72 10.25 -4.65
CA ARG A 260 -23.11 10.36 -3.31
C ARG A 260 -21.99 9.33 -3.09
N CYS A 261 -22.16 8.08 -3.51
CA CYS A 261 -21.12 7.06 -3.39
C CYS A 261 -19.89 7.38 -4.26
N TYR A 262 -20.09 7.92 -5.46
CA TYR A 262 -18.98 8.37 -6.31
C TYR A 262 -18.20 9.53 -5.69
N LEU A 263 -18.91 10.49 -5.09
CA LEU A 263 -18.28 11.62 -4.41
C LEU A 263 -17.47 11.15 -3.19
N LEU A 264 -18.01 10.22 -2.40
CA LEU A 264 -17.29 9.60 -1.29
C LEU A 264 -16.04 8.85 -1.76
N LEU A 265 -16.10 8.11 -2.87
CA LEU A 265 -14.92 7.45 -3.46
C LEU A 265 -13.85 8.46 -3.91
N THR A 266 -14.28 9.59 -4.48
CA THR A 266 -13.37 10.66 -4.90
C THR A 266 -12.68 11.31 -3.69
N GLU A 267 -13.43 11.49 -2.60
CA GLU A 267 -12.89 11.94 -1.31
C GLU A 267 -11.88 10.94 -0.74
N GLN A 268 -12.13 9.62 -0.87
CA GLN A 268 -11.15 8.59 -0.49
C GLN A 268 -9.86 8.68 -1.31
N VAL A 269 -9.96 8.92 -2.63
CA VAL A 269 -8.76 9.11 -3.48
C VAL A 269 -7.97 10.33 -3.03
N TYR A 270 -8.65 11.45 -2.73
CA TYR A 270 -8.01 12.65 -2.22
C TYR A 270 -7.34 12.39 -0.86
N PHE A 271 -8.01 11.67 0.03
CA PHE A 271 -7.50 11.28 1.33
C PHE A 271 -6.22 10.42 1.21
N ILE A 272 -6.25 9.37 0.39
CA ILE A 272 -5.08 8.51 0.11
C ILE A 272 -3.95 9.35 -0.47
N ASN A 273 -4.24 10.21 -1.44
CA ASN A 273 -3.21 11.05 -2.06
C ASN A 273 -2.61 12.05 -1.05
N ARG A 274 -3.39 12.56 -0.10
CA ARG A 274 -2.89 13.41 0.97
C ARG A 274 -2.03 12.64 1.99
N MET A 275 -2.44 11.43 2.35
CA MET A 275 -1.74 10.55 3.31
C MET A 275 -0.45 9.95 2.74
N PHE A 276 -0.49 9.49 1.50
CA PHE A 276 0.59 8.72 0.87
C PHE A 276 1.33 9.49 -0.22
N GLY A 277 0.74 10.51 -0.83
CA GLY A 277 1.38 11.32 -1.87
C GLY A 277 2.57 12.13 -1.35
N LEU A 278 2.61 12.45 -0.06
CA LEU A 278 3.81 12.97 0.58
C LEU A 278 4.93 11.93 0.59
N ARG A 279 4.66 10.65 0.88
CA ARG A 279 5.67 9.59 0.90
C ARG A 279 6.28 9.36 -0.49
N VAL A 280 5.44 9.31 -1.52
CA VAL A 280 5.88 9.17 -2.94
C VAL A 280 6.69 10.38 -3.39
N ARG A 281 6.39 11.58 -2.90
CA ARG A 281 7.16 12.79 -3.21
C ARG A 281 8.57 12.73 -2.62
N HIS A 282 8.71 12.28 -1.37
CA HIS A 282 10.04 12.14 -0.74
C HIS A 282 10.91 11.14 -1.50
N ASP A 283 10.37 9.98 -1.88
CA ASP A 283 11.12 8.98 -2.66
C ASP A 283 11.60 9.50 -4.02
N LYS A 284 10.77 10.26 -4.75
CA LYS A 284 11.14 10.83 -6.06
C LYS A 284 12.17 11.95 -5.95
N VAL A 285 12.00 12.86 -4.98
CA VAL A 285 12.94 13.97 -4.75
C VAL A 285 14.33 13.43 -4.42
N ILE A 286 14.39 12.27 -3.77
CA ILE A 286 15.65 11.73 -3.26
C ILE A 286 16.34 10.83 -4.27
N HIS A 287 15.59 10.12 -5.11
CA HIS A 287 16.17 9.56 -6.31
C HIS A 287 16.83 10.64 -7.18
N LEU A 288 16.19 11.80 -7.32
CA LEU A 288 16.75 12.96 -8.02
C LEU A 288 17.97 13.55 -7.33
N PHE A 289 17.93 13.72 -6.00
CA PHE A 289 19.03 14.28 -5.22
C PHE A 289 20.26 13.35 -5.19
N LEU A 290 20.06 12.03 -5.05
CA LEU A 290 21.13 11.04 -5.11
C LEU A 290 21.70 10.92 -6.53
N SER A 291 20.87 11.01 -7.57
CA SER A 291 21.34 11.09 -8.96
C SER A 291 22.20 12.33 -9.20
N TYR A 292 21.78 13.49 -8.66
CA TYR A 292 22.53 14.75 -8.76
C TYR A 292 23.86 14.72 -8.00
N LEU A 293 23.88 14.14 -6.78
CA LEU A 293 25.11 13.96 -6.01
C LEU A 293 26.07 12.98 -6.67
N LYS A 294 25.56 11.91 -7.31
CA LYS A 294 26.37 10.99 -8.11
C LYS A 294 27.02 11.70 -9.29
N GLU A 295 26.26 12.54 -10.00
CA GLU A 295 26.76 13.33 -11.13
C GLU A 295 27.85 14.34 -10.71
N ILE A 296 27.67 15.00 -9.56
CA ILE A 296 28.70 15.88 -8.98
C ILE A 296 29.93 15.09 -8.54
N ALA A 297 29.75 13.93 -7.91
CA ALA A 297 30.85 13.10 -7.45
C ALA A 297 31.71 12.58 -8.62
N ASP A 298 31.07 12.20 -9.73
CA ASP A 298 31.73 11.77 -10.97
C ASP A 298 32.48 12.93 -11.64
N LEU A 299 32.00 14.18 -11.50
CA LEU A 299 32.70 15.39 -11.97
C LEU A 299 33.94 15.75 -11.11
N THR A 300 33.97 15.35 -9.83
CA THR A 300 35.09 15.63 -8.90
C THR A 300 36.18 14.57 -8.86
N ASN A 301 36.05 13.45 -9.56
CA ASN A 301 37.15 12.52 -9.81
C ASN A 301 37.79 12.83 -11.18
N PRO A 302 38.76 13.76 -11.28
CA PRO A 302 39.60 13.79 -12.46
C PRO A 302 40.38 12.47 -12.48
N VAL A 303 40.24 11.75 -13.59
CA VAL A 303 41.12 10.67 -13.99
C VAL A 303 42.57 11.13 -13.77
N ILE A 304 43.20 10.66 -12.68
CA ILE A 304 44.65 10.59 -12.62
C ILE A 304 44.97 9.36 -13.47
N LEU A 305 45.47 9.67 -14.67
CA LEU A 305 45.96 8.76 -15.69
C LEU A 305 46.96 7.75 -15.12
#